data_AF-A0A7S2GSV9-F1
#
_entry.id   AF-A0A7S2GSV9-F1
#
_cell.length_a   1.000
_cell.length_b   1.000
_cell.length_c   1.000
_cell.angle_alpha   90.00
_cell.angle_beta   90.00
_cell.angle_gamma   90.00
#
_symmetry.space_group_name_H-M   'P 1'
#
loop_
_entity.id
_entity.type
_entity.pdbx_description
1 polymer ?
#
loop_
_entity_poly.entity_id
_entity_poly.type
_entity_poly.pdbx_seq_one_letter_code
_entity_poly.pdbx_strand_id
1 'polypeptide(L)'
;AAFAAFPDREYAVLTLPHTTAEFSLVNAFTQVEPLPSSSFGHMLYVFHRDALGGARSLSVRPANVIDGKAVEGLISSLREQPDIKQSFDLATGPPPAAGAPP
;
A
#
# COMPACT_ATOMS: atom_id res chain seq x y z
N ALA A 1 11.21 18.78 5.57
CA ALA A 1 12.61 18.32 5.79
C ALA A 1 12.91 17.02 5.03
N ALA A 2 12.19 15.91 5.27
CA ALA A 2 12.49 14.63 4.62
C ALA A 2 12.38 14.64 3.08
N PHE A 3 11.30 15.17 2.50
CA PHE A 3 11.10 15.23 1.04
C PHE A 3 12.19 16.04 0.31
N ALA A 4 12.66 17.12 0.94
CA ALA A 4 13.74 17.94 0.38
C ALA A 4 15.12 17.29 0.56
N ALA A 5 15.30 16.50 1.62
CA ALA A 5 16.56 15.80 1.89
C ALA A 5 16.77 14.57 1.00
N PHE A 6 15.69 13.91 0.55
CA PHE A 6 15.77 12.73 -0.31
C PHE A 6 14.83 12.83 -1.52
N PRO A 7 15.09 13.77 -2.45
CA PRO A 7 14.19 14.04 -3.58
C PRO A 7 14.04 12.84 -4.53
N ASP A 8 15.02 11.93 -4.57
CA ASP A 8 15.04 10.77 -5.47
C ASP A 8 14.29 9.55 -4.91
N ARG A 9 13.64 9.68 -3.75
CA ARG A 9 12.88 8.59 -3.13
C ARG A 9 11.42 8.65 -3.56
N GLU A 10 10.83 7.47 -3.75
CA GLU A 10 9.39 7.36 -3.98
C GLU A 10 8.66 7.47 -2.63
N TYR A 11 7.66 8.34 -2.58
CA TYR A 11 6.86 8.58 -1.38
C TYR A 11 5.38 8.29 -1.67
N ALA A 12 4.77 7.49 -0.80
CA ALA A 12 3.32 7.36 -0.74
C ALA A 12 2.81 8.18 0.45
N VAL A 13 1.99 9.20 0.19
CA VAL A 13 1.39 10.03 1.23
C VAL A 13 -0.07 9.63 1.41
N LEU A 14 -0.38 9.02 2.55
CA LEU A 14 -1.74 8.70 2.96
C LEU A 14 -2.20 9.71 4.00
N THR A 15 -3.34 10.35 3.77
CA THR A 15 -3.99 11.23 4.76
C THR A 15 -5.24 10.55 5.29
N LEU A 16 -5.38 10.55 6.62
CA LEU A 16 -6.52 9.97 7.32
C LEU A 16 -7.23 11.04 8.16
N PRO A 17 -8.58 11.02 8.25
CA PRO A 17 -9.31 11.83 9.20
C PRO A 17 -8.86 11.57 10.65
N HIS A 18 -8.91 12.60 11.50
CA HIS A 18 -8.64 12.47 12.93
C HIS A 18 -9.68 11.61 13.68
N THR A 19 -10.82 11.34 13.06
CA THR A 19 -11.88 10.47 13.55
C THR A 19 -11.66 8.99 13.19
N THR A 20 -10.65 8.68 12.36
CA THR A 20 -10.34 7.31 11.98
C THR A 20 -9.71 6.59 13.18
N ALA A 21 -10.22 5.40 13.50
CA ALA A 21 -9.63 4.56 14.52
C ALA A 21 -8.17 4.22 14.17
N GLU A 22 -7.30 4.14 15.17
CA GLU A 22 -5.95 3.65 14.95
C GLU A 22 -6.00 2.25 14.34
N PHE A 23 -5.36 2.09 13.18
CA PHE A 23 -5.26 0.81 12.49
C PHE A 23 -4.01 0.08 13.00
N SER A 24 -4.08 -1.24 13.16
CA SER A 24 -3.04 -2.02 13.84
C SER A 24 -1.63 -1.91 13.23
N LEU A 25 -1.53 -1.53 11.96
CA LEU A 25 -0.24 -1.30 11.30
C LEU A 25 0.47 -0.03 11.80
N VAL A 26 -0.22 0.91 12.45
CA VAL A 26 0.38 2.15 12.98
C VAL A 26 1.56 1.86 13.92
N ASN A 27 1.50 0.75 14.67
CA ASN A 27 2.56 0.30 15.56
C ASN A 27 3.87 -0.08 14.84
N ALA A 28 3.81 -0.32 13.53
CA ALA A 28 5.01 -0.56 12.72
C ALA A 28 5.69 0.75 12.27
N PHE A 29 5.00 1.89 12.38
CA PHE A 29 5.50 3.18 11.92
C PHE A 29 6.26 3.91 13.03
N THR A 30 7.25 4.70 12.63
CA THR A 30 7.90 5.66 13.53
C THR A 30 7.13 6.98 13.50
N GLN A 31 6.61 7.40 14.64
CA GLN A 31 6.01 8.72 14.79
C GLN A 31 7.11 9.80 14.80
N VAL A 32 6.95 10.81 13.97
CA VAL A 32 7.86 11.95 13.90
C VAL A 32 7.40 13.02 14.88
N GLU A 33 8.35 13.56 15.65
CA GLU A 33 8.09 14.63 16.59
C GLU A 33 7.64 15.92 15.86
N PRO A 34 6.52 16.54 16.27
CA PRO A 34 6.06 17.79 15.68
C PRO A 34 7.06 18.93 15.89
N LEU A 35 7.19 19.82 14.90
CA LEU A 35 7.95 21.05 15.07
C LEU A 35 7.22 22.03 16.01
N PRO A 36 7.93 22.90 16.75
CA PRO A 36 7.32 23.85 17.68
C PRO A 36 6.31 24.82 17.03
N SER A 37 6.42 25.05 15.71
CA SER A 37 5.51 25.89 14.93
C SER A 37 4.36 25.11 14.27
N SER A 38 4.24 23.81 14.53
CA SER A 38 3.18 22.98 13.95
C SER A 38 1.83 23.39 14.52
N SER A 39 0.97 23.97 13.67
CA SER A 39 -0.26 24.63 14.10
C SER A 39 -1.46 23.68 14.27
N PHE A 40 -1.28 22.37 14.08
CA PHE A 40 -2.34 21.38 14.18
C PHE A 40 -1.80 20.07 14.78
N GLY A 41 -2.69 19.32 15.46
CA GLY A 41 -2.42 17.98 16.02
C GLY A 41 -2.25 16.88 14.97
N HIS A 42 -1.79 17.22 13.76
CA HIS A 42 -1.45 16.24 12.75
C HIS A 42 -0.19 15.49 13.18
N MET A 43 -0.30 14.17 13.25
CA MET A 43 0.82 13.28 13.52
C MET A 43 1.37 12.76 12.18
N LEU A 44 2.69 12.85 12.02
CA LEU A 44 3.38 12.28 10.87
C LEU A 44 3.96 10.92 11.27
N TYR A 45 3.57 9.88 10.56
CA TYR A 45 4.10 8.53 10.72
C TYR A 45 4.95 8.16 9.50
N VAL A 46 6.14 7.62 9.73
CA VAL A 46 7.08 7.22 8.68
C VAL A 46 7.36 5.72 8.79
N PHE A 47 7.34 5.05 7.64
CA PHE A 47 7.67 3.64 7.52
C PHE A 47 8.58 3.43 6.31
N HIS A 48 9.65 2.64 6.48
CA HIS A 48 10.57 2.33 5.39
C HIS A 48 10.11 1.07 4.66
N ARG A 49 10.08 1.09 3.31
CA ARG A 49 9.61 -0.06 2.51
C ARG A 49 10.31 -1.37 2.87
N ASP A 50 11.63 -1.35 3.06
CA ASP A 50 12.40 -2.56 3.37
C ASP A 50 12.13 -3.11 4.79
N ALA A 51 11.39 -2.39 5.64
CA ALA A 51 10.91 -2.92 6.92
C ALA A 51 9.75 -3.92 6.75
N LEU A 52 9.10 -3.97 5.58
CA LEU A 52 8.08 -4.98 5.23
C LEU A 52 8.72 -6.34 4.87
N GLY A 53 9.56 -6.90 5.74
CA GLY A 53 10.10 -8.26 5.54
C GLY A 53 11.42 -8.36 4.77
N GLY A 54 12.21 -7.28 4.72
CA GLY A 54 13.55 -7.26 4.14
C GLY A 54 13.63 -6.67 2.73
N ALA A 55 14.84 -6.43 2.24
CA ALA A 55 15.04 -5.92 0.89
C ALA A 55 14.45 -6.91 -0.16
N ARG A 56 13.49 -6.45 -0.96
CA ARG A 56 12.79 -7.19 -2.05
C ARG A 56 11.71 -8.22 -1.63
N SER A 57 11.23 -8.19 -0.39
CA SER A 57 10.08 -9.04 0.02
C SER A 57 8.76 -8.65 -0.65
N LEU A 58 8.60 -7.37 -0.99
CA LEU A 58 7.41 -6.83 -1.65
C LEU A 58 7.76 -6.34 -3.06
N SER A 59 7.20 -7.00 -4.07
CA SER A 59 7.23 -6.55 -5.47
C SER A 59 5.83 -6.10 -5.89
N VAL A 60 5.79 -5.04 -6.70
CA VAL A 60 4.56 -4.53 -7.30
C VAL A 60 4.68 -4.72 -8.81
N ARG A 61 3.69 -5.37 -9.40
CA ARG A 61 3.56 -5.57 -10.84
C ARG A 61 2.09 -5.46 -11.26
N PRO A 62 1.79 -5.16 -12.54
CA PRO A 62 0.44 -5.30 -13.06
C PRO A 62 -0.13 -6.69 -12.75
N ALA A 63 -1.37 -6.71 -12.26
CA ALA A 63 -2.07 -7.95 -12.02
C ALA A 63 -2.44 -8.61 -13.36
N ASN A 64 -2.48 -9.94 -13.37
CA ASN A 64 -2.96 -10.71 -14.50
C ASN A 64 -3.84 -11.88 -14.04
N VAL A 65 -4.40 -12.62 -15.00
CA VAL A 65 -5.36 -13.71 -14.72
C VAL A 65 -4.84 -14.79 -13.77
N ILE A 66 -3.51 -15.00 -13.65
CA ILE A 66 -2.95 -16.00 -12.73
C ILE A 66 -3.11 -15.59 -11.26
N ASP A 67 -3.27 -14.30 -10.98
CA ASP A 67 -3.41 -13.77 -9.62
C ASP A 67 -4.83 -13.97 -9.06
N GLY A 68 -5.78 -14.36 -9.91
CA GLY A 68 -7.20 -14.42 -9.57
C GLY A 68 -7.51 -15.22 -8.29
N LYS A 69 -6.86 -16.37 -8.10
CA LYS A 69 -7.06 -17.20 -6.89
C LYS A 69 -6.53 -16.53 -5.62
N ALA A 70 -5.39 -15.86 -5.70
CA ALA A 70 -4.81 -15.17 -4.56
C ALA A 70 -5.66 -13.94 -4.19
N VAL A 71 -6.13 -13.20 -5.19
CA VAL A 71 -7.05 -12.07 -5.01
C VAL A 71 -8.34 -12.55 -4.37
N GLU A 72 -8.96 -13.62 -4.88
CA GLU A 72 -10.20 -14.19 -4.32
C GLU A 72 -10.06 -14.54 -2.83
N GLY A 73 -8.93 -15.12 -2.43
CA GLY A 73 -8.62 -15.37 -1.02
C GLY A 73 -8.52 -14.09 -0.19
N LEU A 74 -7.87 -13.05 -0.74
CA LEU A 74 -7.72 -11.75 -0.07
C LEU A 74 -9.06 -11.03 0.15
N ILE A 75 -9.98 -11.13 -0.82
CA ILE A 75 -11.27 -10.45 -0.78
C ILE A 75 -12.38 -11.28 -0.12
N SER A 76 -12.08 -12.50 0.34
CA SER A 76 -13.06 -13.47 0.86
C SER A 76 -13.90 -12.99 2.04
N SER A 77 -13.39 -12.06 2.86
CA SER A 77 -14.09 -11.50 4.01
C SER A 77 -14.83 -10.19 3.69
N LEU A 78 -14.69 -9.66 2.48
CA LEU A 78 -15.27 -8.38 2.09
C LEU A 78 -16.71 -8.57 1.63
N ARG A 79 -17.61 -7.67 2.05
CA ARG A 79 -19.01 -7.70 1.61
C ARG A 79 -19.16 -7.50 0.10
N GLU A 80 -18.34 -6.63 -0.48
CA GLU A 80 -18.35 -6.25 -1.89
C GLU A 80 -17.46 -7.18 -2.75
N GLN A 81 -17.13 -8.38 -2.25
CA GLN A 81 -16.32 -9.37 -2.96
C GLN A 81 -16.72 -9.60 -4.44
N PRO A 82 -18.01 -9.80 -4.79
CA PRO A 82 -18.37 -10.10 -6.18
C PRO A 82 -18.03 -8.95 -7.13
N ASP A 83 -18.29 -7.70 -6.72
CA ASP A 83 -18.03 -6.51 -7.55
C ASP A 83 -16.52 -6.27 -7.71
N ILE A 84 -15.74 -6.50 -6.65
CA ILE A 84 -14.27 -6.42 -6.70
C ILE A 84 -13.72 -7.50 -7.64
N LYS A 85 -14.23 -8.73 -7.55
CA LYS A 85 -13.79 -9.84 -8.41
C LYS A 85 -14.12 -9.57 -9.87
N GLN A 86 -15.33 -9.09 -10.16
CA GLN A 86 -15.74 -8.73 -11.51
C GLN A 86 -14.85 -7.61 -12.08
N SER A 87 -14.58 -6.57 -11.28
CA SER A 87 -13.70 -5.47 -11.69
C SER A 87 -12.28 -5.94 -11.97
N PHE A 88 -11.76 -6.86 -11.16
CA PHE A 88 -10.46 -7.49 -11.35
C PHE A 88 -10.41 -8.30 -12.66
N ASP A 89 -11.43 -9.11 -12.93
CA ASP A 89 -11.51 -9.93 -14.14
C ASP A 89 -11.62 -9.07 -15.40
N LEU A 90 -12.31 -7.93 -15.34
CA LEU A 90 -12.36 -6.96 -16.43
C LEU A 90 -11.04 -6.23 -16.65
N ALA A 91 -10.29 -5.96 -15.58
CA ALA A 91 -9.02 -5.24 -15.64
C ALA A 91 -7.83 -6.13 -16.03
N THR A 92 -7.93 -7.44 -15.81
CA THR A 92 -6.88 -8.39 -16.16
C THR A 92 -7.09 -8.95 -17.56
N GLY A 93 -6.22 -8.52 -18.50
CA GLY A 93 -6.21 -9.02 -19.87
C GLY A 93 -5.82 -10.50 -19.99
N PRO A 94 -5.77 -11.06 -21.22
CA PRO A 94 -5.40 -12.46 -21.43
C PRO A 94 -4.00 -12.78 -20.83
N PRO A 95 -3.76 -14.05 -20.45
CA PRO A 95 -2.52 -14.42 -19.78
C PRO A 95 -1.29 -14.00 -20.60
N PRO A 96 -0.24 -13.47 -19.95
CA PRO A 96 0.97 -13.08 -20.65
C PRO A 96 1.59 -14.31 -21.35
N ALA A 97 2.17 -14.09 -22.53
CA ALA A 97 2.83 -15.14 -23.30
C ALA A 97 3.94 -15.81 -22.46
N ALA A 98 4.09 -17.13 -22.61
CA ALA A 98 5.09 -17.90 -21.90
C ALA A 98 6.49 -17.28 -22.07
N GLY A 99 7.06 -16.77 -20.97
CA GLY A 99 8.38 -16.13 -20.95
C GLY A 99 8.39 -14.61 -20.83
N ALA A 100 7.23 -13.94 -20.77
CA ALA A 100 7.19 -12.54 -20.36
C ALA A 100 7.64 -12.41 -18.89
N PRO A 101 8.55 -11.48 -18.56
CA PRO A 101 8.93 -11.26 -17.17
C PRO A 101 7.71 -10.82 -16.36
N PRO A 102 7.63 -11.20 -15.07
CA PRO A 102 6.58 -10.74 -14.18
C PRO A 102 6.57 -9.23 -14.02
#